data_AF-A0A800EV47-F1
#
_entry.id   AF-A0A800EV47-F1
#
_cell.length_a   1.000
_cell.length_b   1.000
_cell.length_c   1.000
_cell.angle_alpha   90.00
_cell.angle_beta   90.00
_cell.angle_gamma   90.00
#
_symmetry.space_group_name_H-M   'P 1'
#
loop_
_entity.id
_entity.type
_entity.pdbx_description
1 polymer ?
#
loop_
_entity_poly.entity_id
_entity_poly.type
_entity_poly.pdbx_seq_one_letter_code
_entity_poly.pdbx_strand_id
1 'polypeptide(L)'
;ALALQDTLGNLFAGVQIILSRQVRQGHYIRLSSGEEGWVTDVKGRNTTIQTFPDGNLVTVPNSLLASSIVKNFSMPRRALWVTLEVGVSYDSDLEAVEAVALDVARQVLNEVDGGVPGEEPIVRYHTFGDSSINFDVRMMVREFESQGPVKHEFIKRLHQRFGAEGIEIPFPIRTVMMHGGGE
;
A
#
# COMPACT_ATOMS: atom_id res chain seq x y z
N ALA A 1 -22.90 38.81 3.86
CA ALA A 1 -23.15 37.99 2.66
C ALA A 1 -22.10 36.89 2.49
N LEU A 2 -20.79 37.21 2.50
CA LEU A 2 -19.69 36.24 2.30
C LEU A 2 -19.68 35.06 3.32
N ALA A 3 -19.83 35.30 4.62
CA ALA A 3 -19.83 34.23 5.63
C ALA A 3 -20.99 33.21 5.49
N LEU A 4 -22.11 33.63 4.90
CA LEU A 4 -23.26 32.73 4.64
C LEU A 4 -23.00 31.87 3.41
N GLN A 5 -22.26 32.38 2.42
CA GLN A 5 -21.88 31.61 1.23
C GLN A 5 -21.01 30.41 1.61
N ASP A 6 -20.03 30.59 2.48
CA ASP A 6 -19.17 29.48 2.96
C ASP A 6 -19.97 28.45 3.76
N THR A 7 -20.90 28.90 4.59
CA THR A 7 -21.76 28.01 5.40
C THR A 7 -22.70 27.19 4.51
N LEU A 8 -23.34 27.83 3.53
CA LEU A 8 -24.21 27.16 2.56
C LEU A 8 -23.42 26.22 1.65
N GLY A 9 -22.23 26.63 1.21
CA GLY A 9 -21.34 25.81 0.39
C GLY A 9 -20.94 24.50 1.10
N ASN A 10 -20.60 24.57 2.38
CA ASN A 10 -20.31 23.37 3.18
C ASN A 10 -21.54 22.45 3.35
N LEU A 11 -22.74 23.02 3.48
CA LEU A 11 -23.97 22.24 3.62
C LEU A 11 -24.31 21.49 2.31
N PHE A 12 -24.29 22.18 1.17
CA PHE A 12 -24.52 21.55 -0.14
C PHE A 12 -23.47 20.49 -0.44
N ALA A 13 -22.20 20.76 -0.15
CA ALA A 13 -21.13 19.79 -0.28
C ALA A 13 -21.38 18.55 0.60
N GLY A 14 -21.80 18.75 1.85
CA GLY A 14 -22.15 17.66 2.77
C GLY A 14 -23.27 16.78 2.24
N VAL A 15 -24.37 17.38 1.77
CA VAL A 15 -25.49 16.65 1.14
C VAL A 15 -25.01 15.87 -0.08
N GLN A 16 -24.19 16.48 -0.94
CA GLN A 16 -23.65 15.82 -2.13
C GLN A 16 -22.73 14.65 -1.78
N ILE A 17 -21.88 14.78 -0.75
CA ILE A 17 -21.02 13.69 -0.27
C ILE A 17 -21.87 12.50 0.18
N ILE A 18 -22.89 12.76 1.00
CA ILE A 18 -23.80 11.73 1.52
C ILE A 18 -24.56 11.03 0.37
N LEU A 19 -25.08 11.81 -0.59
CA LEU A 19 -25.83 11.28 -1.74
C LEU A 19 -24.95 10.50 -2.73
N SER A 20 -23.75 11.00 -3.01
CA SER A 20 -22.78 10.33 -3.89
C SER A 20 -22.30 9.01 -3.31
N ARG A 21 -22.33 8.89 -1.98
CA ARG A 21 -21.87 7.73 -1.22
C ARG A 21 -20.43 7.30 -1.52
N GLN A 22 -19.60 8.21 -2.06
CA GLN A 22 -18.19 7.97 -2.40
C GLN A 22 -17.29 7.99 -1.16
N VAL A 23 -17.70 8.73 -0.13
CA VAL A 23 -17.08 8.76 1.21
C VAL A 23 -18.14 8.35 2.22
N ARG A 24 -17.84 7.35 3.05
CA ARG A 24 -18.75 6.83 4.07
C ARG A 24 -17.99 6.52 5.33
N GLN A 25 -18.69 6.54 6.45
CA GLN A 25 -18.17 6.06 7.72
C GLN A 25 -17.60 4.63 7.55
N GLY A 26 -16.44 4.39 8.14
CA GLY A 26 -15.70 3.13 8.07
C GLY A 26 -14.93 2.91 6.77
N HIS A 27 -14.84 3.90 5.86
CA HIS A 27 -13.94 3.84 4.71
C HIS A 27 -12.57 4.43 5.06
N TYR A 28 -11.51 3.83 4.53
CA TYR A 28 -10.16 4.42 4.56
C TYR A 28 -9.96 5.28 3.32
N ILE A 29 -9.67 6.57 3.52
CA ILE A 29 -9.51 7.54 2.43
C ILE A 29 -8.19 8.31 2.57
N ARG A 30 -7.70 8.81 1.44
CA ARG A 30 -6.60 9.79 1.38
C ARG A 30 -7.00 10.96 0.49
N LEU A 31 -6.80 12.17 1.00
CA LEU A 31 -7.03 13.41 0.28
C LEU A 31 -5.78 13.83 -0.48
N SER A 32 -5.93 14.59 -1.56
CA SER A 32 -4.80 15.18 -2.30
C SER A 32 -3.95 16.14 -1.46
N SER A 33 -4.50 16.70 -0.39
CA SER A 33 -3.80 17.55 0.58
C SER A 33 -2.89 16.77 1.53
N GLY A 34 -3.00 15.44 1.57
CA GLY A 34 -2.13 14.55 2.34
C GLY A 34 -2.80 13.92 3.56
N GLU A 35 -3.92 14.46 4.04
CA GLU A 35 -4.68 13.86 5.14
C GLU A 35 -5.24 12.51 4.72
N GLU A 36 -5.09 11.52 5.61
CA GLU A 36 -5.57 10.17 5.40
C GLU A 36 -6.05 9.52 6.69
N GLY A 37 -6.91 8.52 6.54
CA GLY A 37 -7.39 7.72 7.66
C GLY A 37 -8.79 7.17 7.46
N TRP A 38 -9.34 6.63 8.54
CA TRP A 38 -10.69 6.08 8.59
C TRP A 38 -11.71 7.20 8.80
N VAL A 39 -12.72 7.27 7.93
CA VAL A 39 -13.85 8.18 8.12
C VAL A 39 -14.64 7.71 9.34
N THR A 40 -14.63 8.49 10.43
CA THR A 40 -15.39 8.15 11.64
C THR A 40 -16.78 8.75 11.63
N ASP A 41 -16.99 9.85 10.93
CA ASP A 41 -18.29 10.52 10.86
C ASP A 41 -18.40 11.46 9.65
N VAL A 42 -19.61 11.60 9.11
CA VAL A 42 -19.95 12.53 8.02
C VAL A 42 -21.18 13.33 8.45
N LYS A 43 -20.95 14.55 8.94
CA LYS A 43 -22.01 15.49 9.35
C LYS A 43 -22.30 16.51 8.25
N GLY A 44 -23.33 17.34 8.46
CA GLY A 44 -23.76 18.33 7.46
C GLY A 44 -22.70 19.35 7.03
N ARG A 45 -21.75 19.71 7.91
CA ARG A 45 -20.69 20.71 7.61
C ARG A 45 -19.30 20.12 7.47
N ASN A 46 -19.01 19.02 8.16
CA ASN A 46 -17.67 18.46 8.26
C ASN A 46 -17.69 16.93 8.26
N THR A 47 -16.57 16.38 7.81
CA THR A 47 -16.25 14.97 7.84
C THR A 47 -15.09 14.78 8.82
N THR A 48 -15.18 13.79 9.71
CA THR A 48 -14.13 13.47 10.66
C THR A 48 -13.38 12.23 10.18
N ILE A 49 -12.05 12.32 10.16
CA ILE A 49 -11.14 11.27 9.77
C ILE A 49 -10.27 10.94 10.98
N GLN A 50 -10.15 9.66 11.34
CA GLN A 50 -9.17 9.19 12.29
C GLN A 50 -7.92 8.71 11.56
N THR A 51 -6.80 9.37 11.81
CA THR A 51 -5.51 9.06 11.18
C THR A 51 -5.01 7.69 11.64
N PHE A 52 -4.17 7.08 10.80
CA PHE A 52 -3.52 5.81 11.09
C PHE A 52 -2.02 5.96 10.82
N PRO A 53 -1.14 5.43 11.70
CA PRO A 53 -1.42 4.58 12.85
C PRO A 53 -1.59 5.33 14.19
N ASP A 54 -1.42 6.65 14.22
CA ASP A 54 -1.38 7.47 15.45
C ASP A 54 -2.76 7.76 16.07
N GLY A 55 -3.87 7.55 15.34
CA GLY A 55 -5.22 7.56 15.89
C GLY A 55 -5.82 8.95 16.15
N ASN A 56 -5.19 10.02 15.66
CA ASN A 56 -5.64 11.40 15.84
C ASN A 56 -6.91 11.72 15.03
N LEU A 57 -7.75 12.62 15.53
CA LEU A 57 -8.96 13.06 14.82
C LEU A 57 -8.69 14.34 14.01
N VAL A 58 -8.89 14.24 12.70
CA VAL A 58 -8.81 15.34 11.74
C VAL A 58 -10.22 15.70 11.28
N THR A 59 -10.58 16.97 11.41
CA THR A 59 -11.89 17.49 10.96
C THR A 59 -11.71 18.21 9.63
N VAL A 60 -12.33 17.69 8.58
CA VAL A 60 -12.26 18.23 7.22
C VAL A 60 -13.59 18.93 6.88
N PRO A 61 -13.57 20.22 6.50
CA PRO A 61 -14.76 20.89 5.98
C PRO A 61 -15.29 20.18 4.72
N ASN A 62 -16.61 20.00 4.62
CA ASN A 62 -17.20 19.29 3.49
C ASN A 62 -16.95 20.00 2.15
N SER A 63 -16.88 21.33 2.13
CA SER A 63 -16.50 22.10 0.94
C SER A 63 -15.11 21.71 0.42
N LEU A 64 -14.14 21.63 1.32
CA LEU A 64 -12.77 21.19 0.99
C LEU A 64 -12.79 19.75 0.48
N LEU A 65 -13.46 18.84 1.19
CA LEU A 65 -13.58 17.44 0.78
C LEU A 65 -14.21 17.29 -0.62
N ALA A 66 -15.30 17.99 -0.90
CA ALA A 66 -15.99 17.95 -2.18
C ALA A 66 -15.17 18.56 -3.33
N SER A 67 -14.27 19.50 -3.03
CA SER A 67 -13.34 20.07 -4.02
C SER A 67 -12.03 19.29 -4.17
N SER A 68 -11.77 18.30 -3.30
CA SER A 68 -10.51 17.56 -3.26
C SER A 68 -10.58 16.27 -4.09
N ILE A 69 -9.43 15.83 -4.58
CA ILE A 69 -9.31 14.47 -5.12
C ILE A 69 -9.26 13.51 -3.92
N VAL A 70 -10.18 12.55 -3.89
CA VAL A 70 -10.28 11.54 -2.83
C VAL A 70 -9.91 10.18 -3.40
N LYS A 71 -8.83 9.58 -2.87
CA LYS A 71 -8.54 8.17 -3.08
C LYS A 71 -9.21 7.36 -1.98
N ASN A 72 -10.21 6.56 -2.35
CA ASN A 72 -10.90 5.68 -1.42
C ASN A 72 -10.33 4.25 -1.56
N PHE A 73 -9.72 3.75 -0.49
CA PHE A 73 -9.11 2.41 -0.45
C PHE A 73 -10.11 1.31 -0.09
N SER A 74 -11.34 1.68 0.27
CA SER A 74 -12.42 0.77 0.62
C SER A 74 -13.41 0.53 -0.53
N MET A 75 -13.16 1.09 -1.72
CA MET A 75 -14.03 0.99 -2.90
C MET A 75 -13.24 0.59 -4.16
N PRO A 76 -13.86 -0.14 -5.12
CA PRO A 76 -15.23 -0.66 -5.10
C PRO A 76 -15.44 -1.83 -4.11
N ARG A 77 -14.37 -2.41 -3.60
CA ARG A 77 -14.34 -3.39 -2.52
C ARG A 77 -13.22 -3.02 -1.54
N ARG A 78 -13.30 -3.52 -0.30
CA ARG A 78 -12.27 -3.29 0.73
C ARG A 78 -10.93 -3.94 0.37
N ALA A 79 -10.99 -5.10 -0.26
CA ALA A 79 -9.78 -5.80 -0.64
C ALA A 79 -9.00 -4.99 -1.67
N LEU A 80 -7.67 -4.94 -1.51
CA LEU A 80 -6.78 -4.18 -2.37
C LEU A 80 -5.49 -4.94 -2.65
N TRP A 81 -4.85 -4.61 -3.78
CA TRP A 81 -3.52 -5.11 -4.09
C TRP A 81 -2.48 -4.35 -3.27
N VAL A 82 -1.60 -5.10 -2.63
CA VAL A 82 -0.37 -4.60 -2.03
C VAL A 82 0.83 -5.09 -2.84
N THR A 83 1.79 -4.20 -3.08
CA THR A 83 3.02 -4.51 -3.82
C THR A 83 4.21 -4.44 -2.87
N LEU A 84 5.11 -5.42 -2.98
CA LEU A 84 6.42 -5.44 -2.36
C LEU A 84 7.47 -5.64 -3.45
N GLU A 85 8.47 -4.75 -3.48
CA GLU A 85 9.62 -4.88 -4.36
C GLU A 85 10.71 -5.70 -3.66
N VAL A 86 11.28 -6.67 -4.39
CA VAL A 86 12.35 -7.56 -3.93
C VAL A 86 13.43 -7.60 -5.00
N GLY A 87 14.69 -7.74 -4.60
CA GLY A 87 15.83 -7.93 -5.50
C GLY A 87 16.52 -9.27 -5.23
N VAL A 88 17.00 -9.90 -6.30
CA VAL A 88 17.84 -11.11 -6.25
C VAL A 88 19.14 -10.90 -7.04
N SER A 89 20.16 -11.70 -6.74
CA SER A 89 21.44 -11.66 -7.44
C SER A 89 21.27 -11.96 -8.93
N TYR A 90 22.12 -11.39 -9.79
CA TYR A 90 22.17 -11.67 -11.22
C TYR A 90 22.47 -13.14 -11.55
N ASP A 91 23.11 -13.85 -10.62
CA ASP A 91 23.45 -15.26 -10.78
C ASP A 91 22.29 -16.19 -10.40
N SER A 92 21.13 -15.66 -9.97
CA SER A 92 19.97 -16.45 -9.56
C SER A 92 19.22 -17.04 -10.75
N ASP A 93 18.72 -18.26 -10.60
CA ASP A 93 17.72 -18.86 -11.49
C ASP A 93 16.38 -18.13 -11.29
N LEU A 94 15.94 -17.36 -12.29
CA LEU A 94 14.77 -16.49 -12.17
C LEU A 94 13.45 -17.26 -12.12
N GLU A 95 13.38 -18.40 -12.80
CA GLU A 95 12.24 -19.32 -12.77
C GLU A 95 12.10 -19.97 -11.40
N ALA A 96 13.23 -20.37 -10.79
CA ALA A 96 13.23 -20.89 -9.42
C ALA A 96 12.76 -19.81 -8.43
N VAL A 97 13.34 -18.60 -8.49
CA VAL A 97 12.97 -17.45 -7.65
C VAL A 97 11.47 -17.14 -7.75
N GLU A 98 10.92 -17.09 -8.97
CA GLU A 98 9.50 -16.86 -9.20
C GLU A 98 8.63 -17.94 -8.54
N ALA A 99 8.99 -19.22 -8.74
CA ALA A 99 8.27 -20.34 -8.16
C ALA A 99 8.25 -20.28 -6.62
N VAL A 100 9.39 -19.94 -6.00
CA VAL A 100 9.49 -19.77 -4.54
C VAL A 100 8.61 -18.62 -4.05
N ALA A 101 8.75 -17.46 -4.69
CA ALA A 101 8.05 -16.25 -4.26
C ALA A 101 6.53 -16.42 -4.36
N LEU A 102 6.05 -17.07 -5.44
CA LEU A 102 4.64 -17.42 -5.60
C LEU A 102 4.17 -18.39 -4.52
N ASP A 103 4.91 -19.47 -4.24
CA ASP A 103 4.55 -20.44 -3.20
C ASP A 103 4.43 -19.78 -1.82
N VAL A 104 5.45 -19.00 -1.43
CA VAL A 104 5.44 -18.26 -0.15
C VAL A 104 4.28 -17.26 -0.10
N ALA A 105 4.03 -16.52 -1.18
CA ALA A 105 2.94 -15.56 -1.24
C ALA A 105 1.57 -16.24 -1.11
N ARG A 106 1.36 -17.40 -1.76
CA ARG A 106 0.13 -18.19 -1.62
C ARG A 106 -0.07 -18.67 -0.18
N GLN A 107 0.98 -19.16 0.48
CA GLN A 107 0.91 -19.58 1.88
C GLN A 107 0.53 -18.41 2.78
N VAL A 108 1.16 -17.24 2.61
CA VAL A 108 0.86 -16.03 3.36
C VAL A 108 -0.59 -15.60 3.17
N LEU A 109 -1.08 -15.57 1.93
CA LEU A 109 -2.46 -15.19 1.62
C LEU A 109 -3.51 -16.12 2.27
N ASN A 110 -3.17 -17.39 2.45
CA ASN A 110 -4.07 -18.39 3.05
C ASN A 110 -3.99 -18.44 4.57
N GLU A 111 -2.83 -18.16 5.17
CA GLU A 111 -2.57 -18.40 6.60
C GLU A 111 -2.55 -17.13 7.46
N VAL A 112 -2.17 -15.98 6.88
CA VAL A 112 -1.99 -14.74 7.64
C VAL A 112 -3.30 -13.96 7.68
N ASP A 113 -3.66 -13.47 8.86
CA ASP A 113 -4.84 -12.63 9.00
C ASP A 113 -4.71 -11.35 8.15
N GLY A 114 -5.79 -11.02 7.45
CA GLY A 114 -5.78 -9.96 6.44
C GLY A 114 -5.36 -10.40 5.02
N GLY A 115 -4.87 -11.63 4.83
CA GLY A 115 -4.77 -12.25 3.51
C GLY A 115 -6.15 -12.55 2.91
N VAL A 116 -6.24 -12.66 1.58
CA VAL A 116 -7.44 -13.14 0.89
C VAL A 116 -7.17 -14.56 0.36
N PRO A 117 -7.69 -15.61 1.03
CA PRO A 117 -7.45 -16.98 0.64
C PRO A 117 -7.94 -17.29 -0.78
N GLY A 118 -7.16 -18.07 -1.53
CA GLY A 118 -7.47 -18.46 -2.90
C GLY A 118 -7.24 -17.39 -3.98
N GLU A 119 -6.84 -16.17 -3.60
CA GLU A 119 -6.37 -15.17 -4.58
C GLU A 119 -4.96 -15.50 -5.06
N GLU A 120 -4.73 -15.34 -6.36
CA GLU A 120 -3.45 -15.67 -6.98
C GLU A 120 -2.48 -14.48 -6.89
N PRO A 121 -1.32 -14.63 -6.22
CA PRO A 121 -0.31 -13.58 -6.20
C PRO A 121 0.33 -13.42 -7.58
N ILE A 122 0.93 -12.25 -7.83
CA ILE A 122 1.59 -11.96 -9.10
C ILE A 122 3.05 -11.64 -8.83
N VAL A 123 3.95 -12.33 -9.52
CA VAL A 123 5.39 -12.04 -9.53
C VAL A 123 5.78 -11.50 -10.90
N ARG A 124 6.53 -10.39 -10.95
CA ARG A 124 7.01 -9.81 -12.22
C ARG A 124 8.35 -9.10 -12.05
N TYR A 125 9.36 -9.57 -12.78
CA TYR A 125 10.61 -8.83 -12.98
C TYR A 125 10.36 -7.56 -13.79
N HIS A 126 11.02 -6.46 -13.43
CA HIS A 126 10.84 -5.19 -14.13
C HIS A 126 12.12 -4.36 -14.29
N THR A 127 13.19 -4.63 -13.53
CA THR A 127 14.38 -3.77 -13.57
C THR A 127 15.67 -4.55 -13.32
N PHE A 128 16.66 -4.32 -14.17
CA PHE A 128 18.06 -4.65 -13.94
C PHE A 128 18.68 -3.48 -13.16
N GLY A 129 18.88 -3.65 -11.85
CA GLY A 129 19.46 -2.65 -10.95
C GLY A 129 20.98 -2.76 -10.82
N ASP A 130 21.58 -1.88 -10.03
CA ASP A 130 23.05 -1.81 -9.92
C ASP A 130 23.70 -3.11 -9.40
N SER A 131 23.00 -3.85 -8.53
CA SER A 131 23.49 -5.09 -7.93
C SER A 131 22.42 -6.18 -7.82
N SER A 132 21.26 -6.01 -8.47
CA SER A 132 20.13 -6.92 -8.34
C SER A 132 19.22 -6.91 -9.58
N ILE A 133 18.53 -8.02 -9.80
CA ILE A 133 17.36 -8.08 -10.67
C ILE A 133 16.12 -7.88 -9.79
N ASN A 134 15.40 -6.79 -10.00
CA ASN A 134 14.25 -6.41 -9.18
C ASN A 134 12.95 -6.93 -9.77
N PHE A 135 12.09 -7.40 -8.87
CA PHE A 135 10.74 -7.85 -9.17
C PHE A 135 9.73 -7.40 -8.13
N ASP A 136 8.50 -7.26 -8.60
CA ASP A 136 7.33 -7.03 -7.77
C ASP A 136 6.71 -8.36 -7.35
N VAL A 137 6.33 -8.46 -6.08
CA VAL A 137 5.34 -9.43 -5.61
C VAL A 137 4.08 -8.67 -5.22
N ARG A 138 2.95 -9.02 -5.86
CA ARG A 138 1.64 -8.43 -5.59
C ARG A 138 0.73 -9.44 -4.93
N MET A 139 0.16 -9.05 -3.80
CA MET A 139 -0.72 -9.86 -2.98
C MET A 139 -2.03 -9.11 -2.75
N MET A 140 -3.16 -9.82 -2.76
CA MET A 140 -4.45 -9.23 -2.40
C MET A 140 -4.66 -9.29 -0.89
N VAL A 141 -4.86 -8.15 -0.25
CA VAL A 141 -5.18 -8.08 1.18
C VAL A 141 -6.62 -7.63 1.40
N ARG A 142 -7.20 -8.01 2.54
CA ARG A 142 -8.62 -7.84 2.88
C ARG A 142 -9.03 -6.38 2.98
N GLU A 143 -8.20 -5.54 3.60
CA GLU A 143 -8.40 -4.10 3.71
C GLU A 143 -7.09 -3.37 4.01
N PHE A 144 -7.16 -2.03 4.15
CA PHE A 144 -5.97 -1.18 4.19
C PHE A 144 -5.00 -1.56 5.33
N GLU A 145 -5.51 -1.83 6.53
CA GLU A 145 -4.68 -2.18 7.70
C GLU A 145 -4.00 -3.55 7.57
N SER A 146 -4.57 -4.46 6.76
CA SER A 146 -4.02 -5.79 6.51
C SER A 146 -2.68 -5.77 5.77
N GLN A 147 -2.34 -4.66 5.11
CA GLN A 147 -1.10 -4.53 4.34
C GLN A 147 0.15 -4.76 5.20
N GLY A 148 0.17 -4.22 6.41
CA GLY A 148 1.32 -4.29 7.32
C GLY A 148 1.64 -5.73 7.74
N PRO A 149 0.70 -6.43 8.39
CA PRO A 149 0.88 -7.82 8.84
C PRO A 149 1.23 -8.78 7.68
N VAL A 150 0.52 -8.68 6.55
CA VAL A 150 0.76 -9.56 5.39
C VAL A 150 2.15 -9.33 4.80
N LYS A 151 2.58 -8.08 4.62
CA LYS A 151 3.93 -7.76 4.16
C LYS A 151 4.99 -8.25 5.14
N HIS A 152 4.77 -8.04 6.43
CA HIS A 152 5.69 -8.46 7.48
C HIS A 152 5.94 -9.97 7.44
N GLU A 153 4.87 -10.78 7.39
CA GLU A 153 4.99 -12.23 7.31
C GLU A 153 5.60 -12.70 6.00
N PHE A 154 5.22 -12.09 4.88
CA PHE A 154 5.80 -12.41 3.58
C PHE A 154 7.31 -12.19 3.54
N ILE A 155 7.81 -11.05 4.03
CA ILE A 155 9.25 -10.76 4.05
C ILE A 155 10.01 -11.82 4.86
N LYS A 156 9.54 -12.15 6.07
CA LYS A 156 10.21 -13.15 6.92
C LYS A 156 10.26 -14.53 6.26
N ARG A 157 9.12 -14.99 5.75
CA ARG A 157 9.01 -16.32 5.14
C ARG A 157 9.79 -16.40 3.84
N LEU A 158 9.74 -15.35 3.01
CA LEU A 158 10.48 -15.30 1.76
C LEU A 158 11.98 -15.34 2.02
N HIS A 159 12.47 -14.52 2.95
CA HIS A 159 13.88 -14.51 3.36
C HIS A 159 14.32 -15.90 3.84
N GLN A 160 13.51 -16.56 4.68
CA GLN A 160 13.80 -17.92 5.15
C GLN A 160 13.82 -18.94 4.00
N ARG A 161 12.85 -18.89 3.08
CA ARG A 161 12.76 -19.83 1.95
C ARG A 161 13.89 -19.63 0.95
N PHE A 162 14.22 -18.38 0.64
CA PHE A 162 15.35 -18.05 -0.24
C PHE A 162 16.66 -18.56 0.35
N GLY A 163 16.90 -18.35 1.65
CA GLY A 163 18.08 -18.89 2.33
C GLY A 163 18.17 -20.42 2.30
N ALA A 164 17.03 -21.12 2.43
CA ALA A 164 16.99 -22.58 2.36
C ALA A 164 17.28 -23.13 0.95
N GLU A 165 16.99 -22.35 -0.10
CA GLU A 165 17.17 -22.75 -1.50
C GLU A 165 18.42 -22.13 -2.15
N GLY A 166 19.23 -21.41 -1.37
CA GLY A 166 20.45 -20.78 -1.88
C GLY A 166 20.20 -19.59 -2.81
N ILE A 167 18.99 -19.00 -2.76
CA ILE A 167 18.67 -17.78 -3.50
C ILE A 167 19.25 -16.59 -2.72
N GLU A 168 20.18 -15.88 -3.35
CA GLU A 168 20.85 -14.74 -2.73
C GLU A 168 20.05 -13.45 -2.90
N ILE A 169 19.73 -12.80 -1.77
CA ILE A 169 19.26 -11.41 -1.75
C ILE A 169 20.50 -10.53 -1.61
N PRO A 170 20.88 -9.77 -2.65
CA PRO A 170 22.14 -9.03 -2.66
C PRO A 170 22.07 -7.86 -1.70
N PHE A 171 23.15 -7.66 -0.92
CA PHE A 171 23.41 -6.39 -0.24
C PHE A 171 23.95 -5.37 -1.26
N PRO A 172 23.80 -4.06 -1.03
CA PRO A 172 24.38 -3.06 -1.92
C PRO A 172 25.89 -3.27 -2.07
N ILE A 173 26.35 -3.60 -3.27
CA ILE A 173 27.78 -3.80 -3.58
C ILE A 173 28.32 -2.49 -4.15
N ARG A 174 29.43 -1.98 -3.60
CA ARG A 174 30.18 -0.86 -4.18
C ARG A 174 31.54 -1.34 -4.66
N THR A 175 31.72 -1.46 -5.97
CA THR A 175 33.01 -1.80 -6.57
C THR A 175 33.96 -0.61 -6.47
N VAL A 176 35.04 -0.74 -5.70
CA VAL A 176 36.13 0.25 -5.62
C VAL A 176 37.27 -0.20 -6.52
N MET A 177 37.45 0.46 -7.66
CA MET A 177 38.62 0.25 -8.52
C MET A 177 39.78 1.12 -8.01
N MET A 178 40.70 0.55 -7.24
CA MET A 178 41.96 1.23 -6.93
C MET A 178 42.87 1.19 -8.15
N HIS A 179 43.05 2.34 -8.81
CA HIS A 179 44.15 2.52 -9.75
C HIS A 179 45.42 2.71 -8.92
N GLY A 180 46.29 1.69 -8.92
CA GLY A 180 47.62 1.82 -8.34
C GLY A 180 48.39 2.91 -9.07
N GLY A 181 48.67 4.01 -8.38
CA GLY A 181 49.57 5.05 -8.89
C GLY A 181 50.96 4.45 -9.04
N GLY A 182 51.34 4.15 -10.29
CA GLY A 182 52.72 3.89 -10.64
C GLY A 182 53.54 5.19 -10.51
N GLU A 183 54.74 5.03 -9.96
CA GLU A 183 55.77 6.05 -9.69
C GLU A 183 56.03 7.02 -10.86
#